data_AF-A0A562D3J3-F1
#
_entry.id   AF-A0A562D3J3-F1
#
_cell.length_a   1.000
_cell.length_b   1.000
_cell.length_c   1.000
_cell.angle_alpha   90.00
_cell.angle_beta   90.00
_cell.angle_gamma   90.00
#
_symmetry.space_group_name_H-M   'P 1'
#
loop_
_entity.id
_entity.type
_entity.pdbx_description
1 polymer ?
#
loop_
_entity_poly.entity_id
_entity_poly.type
_entity_poly.pdbx_seq_one_letter_code
_entity_poly.pdbx_strand_id
1 'polypeptide(L)'
;MSETPENETTTFADLGLGDRILKALTAVGYETPSAIQAQTIPHLLEGRDVMGLAQTGTGKTAAFALPILDQLDMSQRTPQALVLAPTRELALQVCEAFEKYAAEMRSVSVLPVYGGQGYGVQLSALRRGVDIVVGTPGRIMDHLEKGTLDLTELRFLVLDEADEMLNMGFAEDVETILADTPDDKQVALFSATMPKQIRALSQAYLKDPVEISIERKTRTAENIRQRYLMVSYPQKVDALTRILEVENFEGAIVFVRTKNETETLAEKLRARGYSAAAINGDIVQAQRERTVNQLKDGKLDILVATDVAARGIDVPRISHVFNYDIPTDTEAYVHRIGRTGRAGRSGDAISFITPRERYLLKHIERATRSTLEQMQLPSVDAINESRLSRFDDQITAALESPRIEFFRDVVSHYIKENDVPEVDVAAALAIVMQGDTPLLLEPEPEPERRPRFDRDRDDHRKRDSWGADDRGDRGPRGGRDRGPRGGGGYQAYKIQVGKRHRVEPRQIVGALANEGGLDRRDFGKITIRPDYSIVELPAKLTDEQWERLKNTRISGKLIELAKDYGPPNRGRKPRD
;
A
#
# COMPACT_ATOMS: atom_id res chain seq x y z
N MET A 1 -56.66 5.04 -10.09
CA MET A 1 -55.60 4.06 -9.80
C MET A 1 -54.74 4.05 -11.04
N SER A 2 -53.64 4.79 -11.00
CA SER A 2 -52.71 4.91 -12.10
C SER A 2 -51.63 3.87 -11.85
N GLU A 3 -51.64 2.79 -12.63
CA GLU A 3 -50.57 1.80 -12.61
C GLU A 3 -49.26 2.47 -13.03
N THR A 4 -48.32 2.50 -12.11
CA THR A 4 -46.92 2.79 -12.40
C THR A 4 -46.38 1.61 -13.24
N PRO A 5 -45.73 1.83 -14.40
CA PRO A 5 -45.19 0.72 -15.17
C PRO A 5 -44.10 0.02 -14.36
N GLU A 6 -44.21 -1.31 -14.26
CA GLU A 6 -43.17 -2.18 -13.71
C GLU A 6 -41.88 -1.99 -14.53
N ASN A 7 -40.75 -1.74 -13.87
CA ASN A 7 -39.44 -1.67 -14.52
C ASN A 7 -39.12 -3.05 -15.14
N GLU A 8 -39.24 -3.18 -16.46
CA GLU A 8 -38.70 -4.32 -17.21
C GLU A 8 -37.21 -4.45 -16.89
N THR A 9 -36.84 -5.57 -16.27
CA THR A 9 -35.46 -5.83 -15.86
C THR A 9 -34.73 -6.40 -17.06
N THR A 10 -33.90 -5.59 -17.74
CA THR A 10 -33.12 -6.02 -18.91
C THR A 10 -32.30 -7.26 -18.58
N THR A 11 -32.38 -8.29 -19.39
CA THR A 11 -31.64 -9.54 -19.26
C THR A 11 -30.50 -9.61 -20.27
N PHE A 12 -29.57 -10.56 -20.13
CA PHE A 12 -28.50 -10.76 -21.12
C PHE A 12 -29.01 -11.20 -22.50
N ALA A 13 -30.16 -11.88 -22.55
CA ALA A 13 -30.79 -12.30 -23.80
C ALA A 13 -31.28 -11.08 -24.62
N ASP A 14 -31.65 -9.99 -23.93
CA ASP A 14 -32.12 -8.76 -24.57
C ASP A 14 -30.98 -7.95 -25.21
N LEU A 15 -29.71 -8.31 -24.94
CA LEU A 15 -28.53 -7.58 -25.43
C LEU A 15 -28.06 -8.04 -26.83
N GLY A 16 -28.69 -9.06 -27.42
CA GLY A 16 -28.36 -9.56 -28.75
C GLY A 16 -27.19 -10.55 -28.82
N LEU A 17 -26.76 -11.11 -27.68
CA LEU A 17 -25.72 -12.15 -27.62
C LEU A 17 -26.24 -13.50 -28.14
N GLY A 18 -25.39 -14.29 -28.80
CA GLY A 18 -25.74 -15.62 -29.28
C GLY A 18 -25.96 -16.66 -28.18
N ASP A 19 -26.74 -17.70 -28.49
CA ASP A 19 -27.15 -18.77 -27.55
C ASP A 19 -25.98 -19.44 -26.82
N ARG A 20 -24.81 -19.54 -27.46
CA ARG A 20 -23.62 -20.18 -26.87
C ARG A 20 -23.09 -19.36 -25.70
N ILE A 21 -23.03 -18.04 -25.87
CA ILE A 21 -22.59 -17.11 -24.83
C ILE A 21 -23.62 -17.07 -23.70
N LEU A 22 -24.92 -17.02 -24.02
CA LEU A 22 -26.00 -17.04 -23.01
C LEU A 22 -25.97 -18.30 -22.12
N LYS A 23 -25.68 -19.47 -22.71
CA LYS A 23 -25.49 -20.72 -21.95
C LYS A 23 -24.29 -20.64 -21.00
N ALA A 24 -23.15 -20.13 -21.48
CA ALA A 24 -21.97 -19.94 -20.66
C ALA A 24 -22.26 -18.99 -19.49
N LEU A 25 -22.96 -17.87 -19.74
CA LEU A 25 -23.36 -16.92 -18.70
C LEU A 25 -24.24 -17.55 -17.63
N THR A 26 -25.19 -18.40 -18.03
CA THR A 26 -26.05 -19.13 -17.09
C THR A 26 -25.25 -20.11 -16.24
N ALA A 27 -24.32 -20.86 -16.84
CA ALA A 27 -23.44 -21.79 -16.10
C ALA A 27 -22.50 -21.07 -15.12
N VAL A 28 -22.11 -19.84 -15.45
CA VAL A 28 -21.31 -18.96 -14.60
C VAL A 28 -22.13 -18.32 -13.46
N GLY A 29 -23.46 -18.32 -13.57
CA GLY A 29 -24.38 -17.73 -12.59
C GLY A 29 -24.64 -16.23 -12.81
N TYR A 30 -24.54 -15.74 -14.05
CA TYR A 30 -24.89 -14.36 -14.39
C TYR A 30 -26.39 -14.26 -14.64
N GLU A 31 -27.08 -13.47 -13.80
CA GLU A 31 -28.53 -13.29 -13.90
C GLU A 31 -28.91 -12.04 -14.68
N THR A 32 -28.34 -10.88 -14.31
CA THR A 32 -28.66 -9.59 -14.89
C THR A 32 -27.39 -8.83 -15.30
N PRO A 33 -27.40 -8.14 -16.46
CA PRO A 33 -26.29 -7.32 -16.88
C PRO A 33 -26.12 -6.10 -15.98
N SER A 34 -24.87 -5.76 -15.68
CA SER A 34 -24.55 -4.49 -15.03
C SER A 34 -24.82 -3.32 -15.97
N ALA A 35 -24.90 -2.09 -15.43
CA ALA A 35 -25.19 -0.90 -16.24
C ALA A 35 -24.17 -0.68 -17.36
N ILE A 36 -22.88 -0.96 -17.12
CA ILE A 36 -21.86 -0.87 -18.18
C ILE A 36 -22.07 -1.97 -19.24
N GLN A 37 -22.43 -3.19 -18.84
CA GLN A 37 -22.68 -4.29 -19.77
C GLN A 37 -23.88 -4.00 -20.67
N ALA A 38 -25.00 -3.58 -20.07
CA ALA A 38 -26.24 -3.28 -20.80
C ALA A 38 -26.08 -2.15 -21.82
N GLN A 39 -25.25 -1.13 -21.51
CA GLN A 39 -25.03 0.01 -22.40
C GLN A 39 -23.94 -0.26 -23.45
N THR A 40 -22.91 -1.06 -23.12
CA THR A 40 -21.76 -1.27 -24.01
C THR A 40 -21.95 -2.43 -24.97
N ILE A 41 -22.53 -3.55 -24.54
CA ILE A 41 -22.60 -4.79 -25.35
C ILE A 41 -23.32 -4.57 -26.68
N PRO A 42 -24.51 -3.93 -26.76
CA PRO A 42 -25.20 -3.75 -28.03
C PRO A 42 -24.38 -2.97 -29.06
N HIS A 43 -23.70 -1.90 -28.63
CA HIS A 43 -22.88 -1.08 -29.53
C HIS A 43 -21.62 -1.78 -30.01
N LEU A 44 -21.01 -2.61 -29.15
CA LEU A 44 -19.89 -3.45 -29.58
C LEU A 44 -20.35 -4.50 -30.59
N LEU A 45 -21.54 -5.10 -30.40
CA LEU A 45 -22.11 -6.04 -31.37
C LEU A 45 -22.44 -5.36 -32.72
N GLU A 46 -22.81 -4.08 -32.71
CA GLU A 46 -23.04 -3.28 -33.93
C GLU A 46 -21.73 -2.92 -34.67
N GLY A 47 -20.56 -3.21 -34.09
CA GLY A 47 -19.26 -2.86 -34.68
C GLY A 47 -18.82 -1.41 -34.43
N ARG A 48 -19.46 -0.68 -33.50
CA ARG A 48 -19.06 0.68 -33.15
C ARG A 48 -17.92 0.69 -32.14
N ASP A 49 -17.05 1.70 -32.22
CA ASP A 49 -16.07 1.95 -31.18
C ASP A 49 -16.77 2.43 -29.90
N VAL A 50 -16.21 2.08 -28.74
CA VAL A 50 -16.80 2.44 -27.44
C VAL A 50 -15.75 3.05 -26.52
N MET A 51 -16.15 4.11 -25.83
CA MET A 51 -15.42 4.68 -24.71
C MET A 51 -16.23 4.47 -23.42
N GLY A 52 -15.83 3.47 -22.63
CA GLY A 52 -16.44 3.12 -21.37
C GLY A 52 -15.76 3.78 -20.16
N LEU A 53 -16.40 4.78 -19.59
CA LEU A 53 -15.99 5.41 -18.33
C LEU A 53 -16.65 4.71 -17.14
N ALA A 54 -15.91 3.77 -16.54
CA ALA A 54 -16.38 3.01 -15.38
C ALA A 54 -15.23 2.50 -14.49
N GLN A 55 -15.51 2.41 -13.18
CA GLN A 55 -14.55 1.91 -12.19
C GLN A 55 -14.35 0.39 -12.28
N THR A 56 -13.29 -0.11 -11.64
CA THR A 56 -13.04 -1.53 -11.48
C THR A 56 -14.18 -2.23 -10.74
N GLY A 57 -14.43 -3.51 -11.06
CA GLY A 57 -15.52 -4.29 -10.45
C GLY A 57 -16.93 -3.95 -10.94
N THR A 58 -17.10 -3.05 -11.92
CA THR A 58 -18.41 -2.75 -12.54
C THR A 58 -18.83 -3.77 -13.62
N GLY A 59 -17.98 -4.75 -13.92
CA GLY A 59 -18.25 -5.77 -14.94
C GLY A 59 -17.73 -5.43 -16.35
N LYS A 60 -16.78 -4.47 -16.45
CA LYS A 60 -16.12 -4.06 -17.72
C LYS A 60 -15.57 -5.22 -18.52
N THR A 61 -14.91 -6.18 -17.85
CA THR A 61 -14.32 -7.34 -18.52
C THR A 61 -15.36 -8.15 -19.31
N ALA A 62 -16.54 -8.41 -18.74
CA ALA A 62 -17.60 -9.08 -19.47
C ALA A 62 -18.20 -8.17 -20.57
N ALA A 63 -18.26 -6.86 -20.33
CA ALA A 63 -18.83 -5.90 -21.28
C ALA A 63 -18.10 -5.91 -22.63
N PHE A 64 -16.79 -6.12 -22.66
CA PHE A 64 -16.04 -6.30 -23.91
C PHE A 64 -15.80 -7.76 -24.30
N ALA A 65 -15.61 -8.68 -23.33
CA ALA A 65 -15.26 -10.06 -23.67
C ALA A 65 -16.42 -10.82 -24.35
N LEU A 66 -17.65 -10.60 -23.90
CA LEU A 66 -18.84 -11.27 -24.45
C LEU A 66 -19.07 -10.95 -25.93
N PRO A 67 -19.13 -9.67 -26.37
CA PRO A 67 -19.31 -9.36 -27.79
C PRO A 67 -18.12 -9.81 -28.65
N ILE A 68 -16.89 -9.72 -28.14
CA ILE A 68 -15.70 -10.22 -28.88
C ILE A 68 -15.84 -11.72 -29.13
N LEU A 69 -16.16 -12.51 -28.10
CA LEU A 69 -16.34 -13.96 -28.22
C LEU A 69 -17.49 -14.33 -29.17
N ASP A 70 -18.59 -13.59 -29.13
CA ASP A 70 -19.75 -13.82 -29.99
C ASP A 70 -19.42 -13.62 -31.48
N GLN A 71 -18.46 -12.75 -31.78
CA GLN A 71 -18.08 -12.35 -33.15
C GLN A 71 -16.79 -12.99 -33.67
N LEU A 72 -16.16 -13.89 -32.90
CA LEU A 72 -14.95 -14.61 -33.34
C LEU A 72 -15.23 -15.49 -34.57
N ASP A 73 -14.36 -15.39 -35.56
CA ASP A 73 -14.31 -16.35 -36.68
C ASP A 73 -13.42 -17.53 -36.30
N MET A 74 -14.03 -18.67 -36.00
CA MET A 74 -13.31 -19.88 -35.58
C MET A 74 -12.48 -20.54 -36.71
N SER A 75 -12.54 -20.03 -37.94
CA SER A 75 -11.72 -20.52 -39.06
C SER A 75 -10.35 -19.85 -39.15
N GLN A 76 -10.22 -18.64 -38.60
CA GLN A 76 -8.97 -17.88 -38.54
C GLN A 76 -8.04 -18.48 -37.48
N ARG A 77 -6.71 -18.43 -37.72
CA ARG A 77 -5.68 -18.95 -36.81
C ARG A 77 -4.74 -17.88 -36.25
N THR A 78 -4.84 -16.67 -36.80
CA THR A 78 -4.15 -15.46 -36.35
C THR A 78 -5.01 -14.76 -35.29
N PRO A 79 -4.40 -13.98 -34.38
CA PRO A 79 -5.13 -13.22 -33.38
C PRO A 79 -6.17 -12.29 -33.99
N GLN A 80 -7.42 -12.41 -33.54
CA GLN A 80 -8.54 -11.54 -33.92
C GLN A 80 -8.78 -10.44 -32.90
N ALA A 81 -8.41 -10.68 -31.63
CA ALA A 81 -8.57 -9.71 -30.55
C ALA A 81 -7.29 -9.51 -29.75
N LEU A 82 -7.01 -8.25 -29.43
CA LEU A 82 -5.93 -7.83 -28.54
C LEU A 82 -6.53 -7.03 -27.39
N VAL A 83 -6.26 -7.46 -26.16
CA VAL A 83 -6.62 -6.69 -24.97
C VAL A 83 -5.34 -6.23 -24.26
N LEU A 84 -5.13 -4.92 -24.21
CA LEU A 84 -4.05 -4.30 -23.46
C LEU A 84 -4.49 -4.05 -22.03
N ALA A 85 -3.68 -4.52 -21.08
CA ALA A 85 -3.90 -4.33 -19.65
C ALA A 85 -2.62 -3.78 -18.98
N PRO A 86 -2.72 -2.89 -17.97
CA PRO A 86 -1.57 -2.25 -17.33
C PRO A 86 -0.68 -3.21 -16.55
N THR A 87 -1.23 -4.33 -16.10
CA THR A 87 -0.53 -5.27 -15.25
C THR A 87 -0.74 -6.69 -15.75
N ARG A 88 0.23 -7.55 -15.45
CA ARG A 88 0.15 -8.97 -15.73
C ARG A 88 -1.05 -9.63 -15.05
N GLU A 89 -1.35 -9.23 -13.83
CA GLU A 89 -2.40 -9.83 -13.01
C GLU A 89 -3.77 -9.51 -13.61
N LEU A 90 -3.95 -8.27 -14.09
CA LEU A 90 -5.15 -7.92 -14.85
C LEU A 90 -5.19 -8.70 -16.18
N ALA A 91 -4.07 -8.84 -16.88
CA ALA A 91 -4.02 -9.65 -18.11
C ALA A 91 -4.43 -11.11 -17.85
N LEU A 92 -3.95 -11.73 -16.76
CA LEU A 92 -4.34 -13.08 -16.35
C LEU A 92 -5.83 -13.16 -15.99
N GLN A 93 -6.36 -12.19 -15.23
CA GLN A 93 -7.79 -12.13 -14.89
C GLN A 93 -8.68 -12.00 -16.11
N VAL A 94 -8.28 -11.17 -17.06
CA VAL A 94 -8.98 -11.01 -18.33
C VAL A 94 -8.91 -12.31 -19.13
N CYS A 95 -7.76 -13.00 -19.20
CA CYS A 95 -7.67 -14.33 -19.81
C CYS A 95 -8.61 -15.35 -19.15
N GLU A 96 -8.57 -15.47 -17.82
CA GLU A 96 -9.45 -16.37 -17.06
C GLU A 96 -10.94 -16.06 -17.33
N ALA A 97 -11.29 -14.78 -17.46
CA ALA A 97 -12.65 -14.37 -17.81
C ALA A 97 -13.04 -14.80 -19.22
N PHE A 98 -12.17 -14.57 -20.22
CA PHE A 98 -12.41 -15.05 -21.59
C PHE A 98 -12.56 -16.57 -21.64
N GLU A 99 -11.67 -17.32 -21.00
CA GLU A 99 -11.74 -18.79 -20.93
C GLU A 99 -13.06 -19.26 -20.29
N LYS A 100 -13.48 -18.58 -19.21
CA LYS A 100 -14.73 -18.88 -18.50
C LYS A 100 -15.95 -18.62 -19.37
N TYR A 101 -15.99 -17.52 -20.12
CA TYR A 101 -17.11 -17.20 -21.02
C TYR A 101 -17.08 -18.03 -22.31
N ALA A 102 -15.91 -18.51 -22.72
CA ALA A 102 -15.72 -19.38 -23.88
C ALA A 102 -15.93 -20.87 -23.56
N ALA A 103 -16.30 -21.26 -22.34
CA ALA A 103 -16.38 -22.66 -21.91
C ALA A 103 -17.29 -23.54 -22.80
N GLU A 104 -18.35 -22.96 -23.37
CA GLU A 104 -19.28 -23.65 -24.29
C GLU A 104 -18.90 -23.52 -25.77
N MET A 105 -17.78 -22.84 -26.07
CA MET A 105 -17.23 -22.69 -27.41
C MET A 105 -16.15 -23.75 -27.68
N ARG A 106 -16.15 -24.31 -28.88
CA ARG A 106 -15.11 -25.27 -29.26
C ARG A 106 -13.84 -24.51 -29.59
N SER A 107 -12.75 -24.84 -28.89
CA SER A 107 -11.39 -24.52 -29.32
C SER A 107 -11.04 -23.02 -29.42
N VAL A 108 -11.56 -22.18 -28.51
CA VAL A 108 -11.04 -20.81 -28.35
C VAL A 108 -9.72 -20.85 -27.57
N SER A 109 -8.68 -20.24 -28.13
CA SER A 109 -7.36 -20.14 -27.53
C SER A 109 -7.08 -18.70 -27.11
N VAL A 110 -6.87 -18.50 -25.81
CA VAL A 110 -6.51 -17.21 -25.22
C VAL A 110 -5.07 -17.29 -24.73
N LEU A 111 -4.24 -16.28 -25.02
CA LEU A 111 -2.86 -16.23 -24.58
C LEU A 111 -2.56 -14.97 -23.76
N PRO A 112 -2.17 -15.12 -22.48
CA PRO A 112 -1.57 -14.02 -21.73
C PRO A 112 -0.13 -13.73 -22.18
N VAL A 113 0.17 -12.47 -22.49
CA VAL A 113 1.48 -11.99 -22.96
C VAL A 113 1.97 -10.85 -22.07
N TYR A 114 2.91 -11.15 -21.18
CA TYR A 114 3.45 -10.17 -20.22
C TYR A 114 4.93 -10.38 -19.92
N GLY A 115 5.56 -9.38 -19.32
CA GLY A 115 6.95 -9.44 -18.85
C GLY A 115 7.18 -10.40 -17.66
N GLY A 116 8.44 -10.71 -17.40
CA GLY A 116 8.85 -11.55 -16.25
C GLY A 116 8.68 -13.06 -16.43
N GLN A 117 8.09 -13.51 -17.55
CA GLN A 117 8.09 -14.91 -17.98
C GLN A 117 9.04 -15.11 -19.16
N GLY A 118 9.70 -16.27 -19.25
CA GLY A 118 10.54 -16.60 -20.39
C GLY A 118 9.73 -16.67 -21.70
N TYR A 119 10.32 -16.19 -22.81
CA TYR A 119 9.68 -16.17 -24.14
C TYR A 119 9.16 -17.53 -24.61
N GLY A 120 9.81 -18.63 -24.23
CA GLY A 120 9.54 -19.96 -24.80
C GLY A 120 8.08 -20.40 -24.72
N VAL A 121 7.40 -20.12 -23.60
CA VAL A 121 5.98 -20.48 -23.41
C VAL A 121 5.09 -19.67 -24.36
N GLN A 122 5.31 -18.36 -24.42
CA GLN A 122 4.55 -17.43 -25.28
C GLN A 122 4.79 -17.74 -26.77
N LEU A 123 6.05 -17.95 -27.18
CA LEU A 123 6.40 -18.33 -28.55
C LEU A 123 5.80 -19.67 -28.96
N SER A 124 5.81 -20.66 -28.07
CA SER A 124 5.22 -21.96 -28.34
C SER A 124 3.71 -21.85 -28.55
N ALA A 125 3.02 -21.03 -27.76
CA ALA A 125 1.59 -20.78 -27.91
C ALA A 125 1.27 -20.02 -29.20
N LEU A 126 1.96 -18.91 -29.49
CA LEU A 126 1.77 -18.13 -30.71
C LEU A 126 1.95 -18.98 -31.98
N ARG A 127 2.94 -19.89 -31.99
CA ARG A 127 3.16 -20.83 -33.11
C ARG A 127 2.04 -21.84 -33.31
N ARG A 128 1.26 -22.18 -32.27
CA ARG A 128 0.12 -23.09 -32.40
C ARG A 128 -1.12 -22.39 -33.01
N GLY A 129 -1.13 -21.06 -33.03
CA GLY A 129 -2.31 -20.26 -33.34
C GLY A 129 -3.06 -19.88 -32.06
N VAL A 130 -3.50 -18.63 -31.99
CA VAL A 130 -4.20 -18.03 -30.85
C VAL A 130 -5.25 -17.09 -31.40
N ASP A 131 -6.46 -17.10 -30.83
CA ASP A 131 -7.57 -16.24 -31.27
C ASP A 131 -7.54 -14.89 -30.54
N ILE A 132 -7.23 -14.92 -29.24
CA ILE A 132 -7.23 -13.74 -28.36
C ILE A 132 -5.89 -13.61 -27.64
N VAL A 133 -5.27 -12.44 -27.76
CA VAL A 133 -4.07 -12.09 -26.99
C VAL A 133 -4.45 -11.05 -25.94
N VAL A 134 -4.04 -11.29 -24.69
CA VAL A 134 -4.22 -10.33 -23.61
C VAL A 134 -2.85 -10.03 -23.02
N GLY A 135 -2.43 -8.77 -22.98
CA GLY A 135 -1.06 -8.49 -22.59
C GLY A 135 -0.74 -7.09 -22.09
N THR A 136 0.45 -6.98 -21.50
CA THR A 136 1.00 -5.70 -21.07
C THR A 136 1.69 -5.00 -22.24
N PRO A 137 1.52 -3.67 -22.44
CA PRO A 137 1.99 -2.95 -23.63
C PRO A 137 3.45 -3.25 -24.01
N GLY A 138 4.40 -3.06 -23.09
CA GLY A 138 5.82 -3.29 -23.40
C GLY A 138 6.14 -4.72 -23.85
N ARG A 139 5.43 -5.74 -23.36
CA ARG A 139 5.65 -7.12 -23.82
C ARG A 139 5.02 -7.39 -25.19
N ILE A 140 3.88 -6.76 -25.48
CA ILE A 140 3.26 -6.84 -26.81
C ILE A 140 4.20 -6.20 -27.82
N MET A 141 4.73 -5.01 -27.53
CA MET A 141 5.75 -4.32 -28.33
C MET A 141 6.95 -5.22 -28.61
N ASP A 142 7.54 -5.84 -27.58
CA ASP A 142 8.66 -6.78 -27.76
C ASP A 142 8.36 -7.90 -28.78
N HIS A 143 7.12 -8.41 -28.78
CA HIS A 143 6.71 -9.50 -29.66
C HIS A 143 6.46 -9.04 -31.09
N LEU A 144 5.93 -7.83 -31.26
CA LEU A 144 5.73 -7.16 -32.56
C LEU A 144 7.08 -6.84 -33.22
N GLU A 145 7.99 -6.19 -32.49
CA GLU A 145 9.34 -5.86 -32.98
C GLU A 145 10.12 -7.10 -33.44
N LYS A 146 9.91 -8.23 -32.77
CA LYS A 146 10.55 -9.51 -33.10
C LYS A 146 9.85 -10.28 -34.22
N GLY A 147 8.71 -9.81 -34.72
CA GLY A 147 7.88 -10.50 -35.72
C GLY A 147 7.32 -11.83 -35.23
N THR A 148 7.14 -11.97 -33.91
CA THR A 148 6.66 -13.23 -33.28
C THR A 148 5.18 -13.20 -32.96
N LEU A 149 4.58 -12.02 -32.96
CA LEU A 149 3.14 -11.78 -32.91
C LEU A 149 2.75 -11.04 -34.19
N ASP A 150 1.73 -11.55 -34.88
CA ASP A 150 1.17 -10.94 -36.07
C ASP A 150 -0.23 -10.43 -35.74
N LEU A 151 -0.46 -9.13 -35.93
CA LEU A 151 -1.74 -8.45 -35.68
C LEU A 151 -2.33 -7.85 -36.97
N THR A 152 -1.86 -8.26 -38.13
CA THR A 152 -2.30 -7.70 -39.42
C THR A 152 -3.77 -8.00 -39.76
N GLU A 153 -4.35 -9.06 -39.16
CA GLU A 153 -5.76 -9.45 -39.30
C GLU A 153 -6.57 -9.18 -38.01
N LEU A 154 -6.10 -8.27 -37.17
CA LEU A 154 -6.75 -7.92 -35.91
C LEU A 154 -8.07 -7.17 -36.16
N ARG A 155 -9.16 -7.68 -35.59
CA ARG A 155 -10.51 -7.10 -35.70
C ARG A 155 -10.91 -6.29 -34.48
N PHE A 156 -10.41 -6.65 -33.30
CA PHE A 156 -10.80 -6.05 -32.03
C PHE A 156 -9.57 -5.62 -31.22
N LEU A 157 -9.56 -4.38 -30.74
CA LEU A 157 -8.54 -3.88 -29.82
C LEU A 157 -9.20 -3.24 -28.60
N VAL A 158 -8.84 -3.74 -27.41
CA VAL A 158 -9.35 -3.23 -26.13
C VAL A 158 -8.22 -2.62 -25.32
N LEU A 159 -8.47 -1.44 -24.76
CA LEU A 159 -7.62 -0.80 -23.74
C LEU A 159 -8.36 -0.90 -22.39
N ASP A 160 -7.96 -1.82 -21.51
CA ASP A 160 -8.54 -1.91 -20.16
C ASP A 160 -7.67 -1.19 -19.14
N GLU A 161 -8.30 -0.41 -18.25
CA GLU A 161 -7.63 0.51 -17.32
C GLU A 161 -6.61 1.42 -18.03
N ALA A 162 -7.06 2.09 -19.09
CA ALA A 162 -6.19 2.88 -19.96
C ALA A 162 -5.46 4.02 -19.24
N ASP A 163 -6.12 4.67 -18.27
CA ASP A 163 -5.52 5.68 -17.40
C ASP A 163 -4.36 5.13 -16.57
N GLU A 164 -4.50 3.92 -16.02
CA GLU A 164 -3.43 3.24 -15.29
C GLU A 164 -2.24 2.90 -16.20
N MET A 165 -2.48 2.48 -17.45
CA MET A 165 -1.40 2.22 -18.42
C MET A 165 -0.56 3.48 -18.66
N LEU A 166 -1.21 4.63 -18.87
CA LEU A 166 -0.53 5.91 -19.05
C LEU A 166 0.22 6.35 -17.80
N ASN A 167 -0.39 6.18 -16.61
CA ASN A 167 0.24 6.51 -15.34
C ASN A 167 1.49 5.65 -15.05
N MET A 168 1.56 4.45 -15.62
CA MET A 168 2.72 3.55 -15.54
C MET A 168 3.80 3.85 -16.59
N GLY A 169 3.59 4.84 -17.46
CA GLY A 169 4.54 5.26 -18.47
C GLY A 169 4.44 4.49 -19.79
N PHE A 170 3.38 3.71 -20.01
CA PHE A 170 3.19 2.95 -21.26
C PHE A 170 2.53 3.75 -22.39
N ALA A 171 2.55 5.08 -22.32
CA ALA A 171 1.86 5.93 -23.29
C ALA A 171 2.35 5.71 -24.73
N GLU A 172 3.66 5.75 -24.93
CA GLU A 172 4.30 5.58 -26.24
C GLU A 172 4.09 4.15 -26.80
N ASP A 173 4.22 3.14 -25.94
CA ASP A 173 3.96 1.73 -26.29
C ASP A 173 2.51 1.55 -26.78
N VAL A 174 1.53 2.07 -26.04
CA VAL A 174 0.11 1.96 -26.38
C VAL A 174 -0.19 2.67 -27.71
N GLU A 175 0.34 3.88 -27.89
CA GLU A 175 0.16 4.67 -29.10
C GLU A 175 0.72 3.94 -30.34
N THR A 176 1.88 3.31 -30.19
CA THR A 176 2.53 2.56 -31.26
C THR A 176 1.74 1.30 -31.61
N ILE A 177 1.27 0.53 -30.61
CA ILE A 177 0.42 -0.65 -30.87
C ILE A 177 -0.86 -0.26 -31.61
N LEU A 178 -1.50 0.86 -31.22
CA LEU A 178 -2.72 1.34 -31.90
C LEU A 178 -2.45 1.75 -33.35
N ALA A 179 -1.28 2.35 -33.61
CA ALA A 179 -0.87 2.78 -34.96
C ALA A 179 -0.46 1.61 -35.86
N ASP A 180 0.19 0.59 -35.31
CA ASP A 180 0.71 -0.56 -36.06
C ASP A 180 -0.35 -1.66 -36.32
N THR A 181 -1.59 -1.46 -35.86
CA THR A 181 -2.73 -2.38 -36.06
C THR A 181 -3.71 -1.83 -37.10
N PRO A 182 -4.51 -2.68 -37.78
CA PRO A 182 -5.37 -2.28 -38.91
C PRO A 182 -6.27 -1.07 -38.64
N ASP A 183 -6.49 -0.21 -39.65
CA ASP A 183 -7.31 1.01 -39.52
C ASP A 183 -8.81 0.72 -39.37
N ASP A 184 -9.27 -0.46 -39.78
CA ASP A 184 -10.66 -0.91 -39.74
C ASP A 184 -11.00 -1.76 -38.50
N LYS A 185 -10.03 -1.93 -37.58
CA LYS A 185 -10.27 -2.59 -36.29
C LYS A 185 -11.29 -1.80 -35.46
N GLN A 186 -12.13 -2.51 -34.72
CA GLN A 186 -13.00 -1.93 -33.71
C GLN A 186 -12.20 -1.70 -32.42
N VAL A 187 -12.29 -0.49 -31.85
CA VAL A 187 -11.57 -0.11 -30.63
C VAL A 187 -12.53 0.12 -29.47
N ALA A 188 -12.24 -0.54 -28.34
CA ALA A 188 -12.95 -0.31 -27.08
C ALA A 188 -11.99 0.20 -25.99
N LEU A 189 -12.18 1.44 -25.54
CA LEU A 189 -11.38 2.06 -24.49
C LEU A 189 -12.15 2.09 -23.18
N PHE A 190 -11.61 1.44 -22.15
CA PHE A 190 -12.15 1.46 -20.80
C PHE A 190 -11.20 2.15 -19.82
N SER A 191 -11.73 3.14 -19.11
CA SER A 191 -10.95 3.95 -18.18
C SER A 191 -11.78 4.36 -16.96
N ALA A 192 -11.15 4.50 -15.79
CA ALA A 192 -11.86 5.02 -14.62
C ALA A 192 -11.94 6.56 -14.66
N THR A 193 -10.96 7.20 -15.29
CA THR A 193 -10.80 8.65 -15.39
C THR A 193 -10.60 9.10 -16.84
N MET A 194 -10.68 10.42 -17.08
CA MET A 194 -10.53 11.01 -18.42
C MET A 194 -9.51 12.16 -18.42
N PRO A 195 -8.22 11.88 -18.11
CA PRO A 195 -7.17 12.88 -18.21
C PRO A 195 -6.96 13.31 -19.66
N LYS A 196 -6.25 14.43 -19.86
CA LYS A 196 -6.02 15.00 -21.20
C LYS A 196 -5.37 14.00 -22.16
N GLN A 197 -4.49 13.14 -21.67
CA GLN A 197 -3.82 12.13 -22.50
C GLN A 197 -4.79 11.05 -23.00
N ILE A 198 -5.70 10.54 -22.16
CA ILE A 198 -6.75 9.60 -22.60
C ILE A 198 -7.67 10.24 -23.63
N ARG A 199 -8.05 11.51 -23.40
CA ARG A 199 -8.88 12.24 -24.37
C ARG A 199 -8.16 12.37 -25.72
N ALA A 200 -6.88 12.74 -25.72
CA ALA A 200 -6.09 12.83 -26.94
C ALA A 200 -5.98 11.47 -27.65
N LEU A 201 -5.68 10.40 -26.91
CA LEU A 201 -5.63 9.04 -27.44
C LEU A 201 -6.95 8.64 -28.09
N SER A 202 -8.07 8.91 -27.41
CA SER A 202 -9.41 8.58 -27.94
C SER A 202 -9.74 9.34 -29.22
N GLN A 203 -9.38 10.62 -29.31
CA GLN A 203 -9.65 11.43 -30.50
C GLN A 203 -8.79 11.04 -31.70
N ALA A 204 -7.59 10.49 -31.45
CA ALA A 204 -6.68 10.07 -32.50
C ALA A 204 -7.02 8.68 -33.06
N TYR A 205 -7.47 7.75 -32.21
CA TYR A 205 -7.54 6.33 -32.56
C TYR A 205 -8.94 5.70 -32.54
N LEU A 206 -9.97 6.37 -32.00
CA LEU A 206 -11.35 5.88 -32.04
C LEU A 206 -12.16 6.63 -33.11
N LYS A 207 -13.06 5.91 -33.78
CA LYS A 207 -13.91 6.41 -34.85
C LYS A 207 -15.36 6.55 -34.40
N ASP A 208 -15.81 7.80 -34.22
CA ASP A 208 -17.16 8.15 -33.74
C ASP A 208 -17.61 7.29 -32.53
N PRO A 209 -16.80 7.26 -31.44
CA PRO A 209 -17.03 6.32 -30.37
C PRO A 209 -18.27 6.66 -29.55
N VAL A 210 -18.93 5.61 -29.08
CA VAL A 210 -20.01 5.75 -28.10
C VAL A 210 -19.41 6.05 -26.74
N GLU A 211 -19.65 7.25 -26.23
CA GLU A 211 -19.25 7.61 -24.87
C GLU A 211 -20.29 7.10 -23.87
N ILE A 212 -19.89 6.13 -23.04
CA ILE A 212 -20.71 5.55 -22.00
C ILE A 212 -20.08 5.90 -20.66
N SER A 213 -20.78 6.73 -19.88
CA SER A 213 -20.34 7.12 -18.54
C SER A 213 -21.27 6.53 -17.50
N ILE A 214 -20.77 5.54 -16.75
CA ILE A 214 -21.51 5.00 -15.62
C ILE A 214 -21.18 5.84 -14.41
N GLU A 215 -22.10 6.74 -14.07
CA GLU A 215 -21.98 7.54 -12.86
C GLU A 215 -21.81 6.64 -11.65
N ARG A 216 -20.87 7.05 -10.80
CA ARG A 216 -20.55 6.41 -9.53
C ARG A 216 -21.80 6.45 -8.63
N LYS A 217 -22.62 5.38 -8.64
CA LYS A 217 -23.32 5.03 -7.39
C LYS A 217 -22.19 4.74 -6.40
N THR A 218 -22.11 5.53 -5.34
CA THR A 218 -21.06 5.56 -4.31
C THR A 218 -20.93 4.25 -3.51
N ARG A 219 -21.19 3.10 -4.12
CA ARG A 219 -21.43 1.81 -3.47
C ARG A 219 -20.16 1.05 -3.10
N THR A 220 -19.00 1.34 -3.71
CA THR A 220 -17.76 0.58 -3.42
C THR A 220 -17.26 0.79 -1.98
N ALA A 221 -17.65 1.89 -1.33
CA ALA A 221 -17.28 2.18 0.06
C ALA A 221 -18.37 1.83 1.08
N GLU A 222 -19.59 1.49 0.66
CA GLU A 222 -20.69 1.24 1.62
C GLU A 222 -20.38 0.03 2.53
N ASN A 223 -19.69 -0.97 1.99
CA ASN A 223 -19.31 -2.18 2.73
C ASN A 223 -17.91 -2.09 3.36
N ILE A 224 -17.19 -0.98 3.20
CA ILE A 224 -15.83 -0.82 3.74
C ILE A 224 -15.89 0.17 4.91
N ARG A 225 -15.69 -0.33 6.12
CA ARG A 225 -15.47 0.53 7.29
C ARG A 225 -14.10 1.17 7.15
N GLN A 226 -14.04 2.49 7.15
CA GLN A 226 -12.79 3.24 6.97
C GLN A 226 -12.39 3.92 8.27
N ARG A 227 -11.23 3.55 8.80
CA ARG A 227 -10.69 4.05 10.06
C ARG A 227 -9.33 4.69 9.86
N TYR A 228 -8.97 5.61 10.76
CA TYR A 228 -7.62 6.14 10.81
C TYR A 228 -7.06 6.20 12.23
N LEU A 229 -5.75 5.97 12.34
CA LEU A 229 -5.00 6.12 13.58
C LEU A 229 -3.94 7.22 13.40
N MET A 230 -3.95 8.19 14.31
CA MET A 230 -2.87 9.17 14.42
C MET A 230 -1.67 8.52 15.12
N VAL A 231 -0.58 8.32 14.41
CA VAL A 231 0.59 7.61 14.93
C VAL A 231 1.90 8.20 14.37
N SER A 232 2.93 8.25 15.21
CA SER A 232 4.26 8.66 14.75
C SER A 232 4.94 7.51 13.99
N TYR A 233 5.77 7.82 13.00
CA TYR A 233 6.42 6.79 12.16
C TYR A 233 7.14 5.69 12.98
N PRO A 234 7.93 6.00 14.03
CA PRO A 234 8.58 4.96 14.84
C PRO A 234 7.62 4.00 15.53
N GLN A 235 6.41 4.45 15.86
CA GLN A 235 5.41 3.68 16.59
C GLN A 235 4.48 2.87 15.67
N LYS A 236 4.57 3.05 14.34
CA LYS A 236 3.65 2.39 13.40
C LYS A 236 3.71 0.86 13.48
N VAL A 237 4.89 0.27 13.65
CA VAL A 237 5.03 -1.21 13.74
C VAL A 237 4.31 -1.74 14.98
N ASP A 238 4.51 -1.08 16.13
CA ASP A 238 3.88 -1.48 17.40
C ASP A 238 2.37 -1.24 17.36
N ALA A 239 1.95 -0.15 16.73
CA ALA A 239 0.53 0.11 16.50
C ALA A 239 -0.11 -0.95 15.61
N LEU A 240 0.55 -1.33 14.50
CA LEU A 240 0.08 -2.38 13.60
C LEU A 240 -0.10 -3.70 14.35
N THR A 241 0.90 -4.14 15.11
CA THR A 241 0.80 -5.43 15.79
C THR A 241 -0.22 -5.43 16.91
N ARG A 242 -0.37 -4.33 17.67
CA ARG A 242 -1.44 -4.22 18.68
C ARG A 242 -2.83 -4.28 18.03
N ILE A 243 -3.01 -3.69 16.85
CA ILE A 243 -4.26 -3.78 16.12
C ILE A 243 -4.49 -5.21 15.62
N LEU A 244 -3.50 -5.86 15.01
CA LEU A 244 -3.60 -7.25 14.55
C LEU A 244 -3.89 -8.26 15.68
N GLU A 245 -3.49 -7.95 16.92
CA GLU A 245 -3.81 -8.78 18.09
C GLU A 245 -5.26 -8.68 18.56
N VAL A 246 -5.96 -7.59 18.26
CA VAL A 246 -7.35 -7.35 18.70
C VAL A 246 -8.34 -7.59 17.57
N GLU A 247 -7.98 -7.20 16.35
CA GLU A 247 -8.83 -7.39 15.18
C GLU A 247 -8.86 -8.86 14.78
N ASN A 248 -10.06 -9.37 14.46
CA ASN A 248 -10.22 -10.68 13.84
C ASN A 248 -10.19 -10.50 12.32
N PHE A 249 -9.11 -10.94 11.67
CA PHE A 249 -8.94 -10.82 10.24
C PHE A 249 -8.70 -12.18 9.59
N GLU A 250 -9.30 -12.41 8.43
CA GLU A 250 -9.05 -13.61 7.64
C GLU A 250 -7.74 -13.48 6.84
N GLY A 251 -7.58 -12.39 6.12
CA GLY A 251 -6.36 -12.01 5.43
C GLY A 251 -6.24 -10.49 5.38
N ALA A 252 -4.99 -10.01 5.39
CA ALA A 252 -4.67 -8.60 5.39
C ALA A 252 -3.64 -8.22 4.33
N ILE A 253 -3.81 -7.03 3.75
CA ILE A 253 -2.79 -6.39 2.91
C ILE A 253 -2.31 -5.10 3.56
N VAL A 254 -0.99 -4.95 3.69
CA VAL A 254 -0.34 -3.81 4.35
C VAL A 254 0.43 -3.02 3.30
N PHE A 255 -0.05 -1.84 2.96
CA PHE A 255 0.56 -0.97 1.97
C PHE A 255 1.62 -0.06 2.57
N VAL A 256 2.83 -0.14 2.03
CA VAL A 256 3.99 0.70 2.37
C VAL A 256 4.48 1.45 1.15
N ARG A 257 5.29 2.50 1.35
CA ARG A 257 5.73 3.37 0.26
C ARG A 257 6.85 2.76 -0.60
N THR A 258 7.83 2.11 0.02
CA THR A 258 9.06 1.67 -0.68
C THR A 258 9.25 0.15 -0.67
N LYS A 259 9.98 -0.36 -1.67
CA LYS A 259 10.33 -1.78 -1.76
C LYS A 259 11.08 -2.27 -0.51
N ASN A 260 12.04 -1.50 -0.02
CA ASN A 260 12.80 -1.86 1.18
C ASN A 260 11.92 -1.93 2.45
N GLU A 261 10.91 -1.06 2.55
CA GLU A 261 9.95 -1.12 3.67
C GLU A 261 9.09 -2.39 3.62
N THR A 262 8.78 -2.93 2.43
CA THR A 262 8.02 -4.18 2.34
C THR A 262 8.75 -5.33 3.03
N GLU A 263 10.03 -5.52 2.73
CA GLU A 263 10.86 -6.56 3.33
C GLU A 263 11.06 -6.31 4.82
N THR A 264 11.45 -5.08 5.19
CA THR A 264 11.72 -4.72 6.59
C THR A 264 10.50 -4.91 7.48
N LEU A 265 9.30 -4.55 7.00
CA LEU A 265 8.08 -4.70 7.76
C LEU A 265 7.64 -6.17 7.81
N ALA A 266 7.73 -6.92 6.70
CA ALA A 266 7.41 -8.34 6.68
C ALA A 266 8.33 -9.15 7.62
N GLU A 267 9.63 -8.82 7.68
CA GLU A 267 10.57 -9.40 8.66
C GLU A 267 10.15 -9.11 10.10
N LYS A 268 9.81 -7.86 10.42
CA LYS A 268 9.36 -7.47 11.76
C LYS A 268 8.06 -8.17 12.17
N LEU A 269 7.14 -8.35 11.24
CA LEU A 269 5.89 -9.07 11.47
C LEU A 269 6.15 -10.56 11.72
N ARG A 270 7.01 -11.20 10.91
CA ARG A 270 7.42 -12.60 11.12
C ARG A 270 8.13 -12.80 12.46
N ALA A 271 9.00 -11.88 12.84
CA ALA A 271 9.68 -11.92 14.15
C ALA A 271 8.70 -11.82 15.34
N ARG A 272 7.48 -11.32 15.11
CA ARG A 272 6.40 -11.22 16.10
C ARG A 272 5.37 -12.36 15.96
N GLY A 273 5.68 -13.40 15.19
CA GLY A 273 4.85 -14.61 15.05
C GLY A 273 3.78 -14.54 13.95
N TYR A 274 3.71 -13.48 13.16
CA TYR A 274 2.74 -13.39 12.06
C TYR A 274 3.21 -14.10 10.79
N SER A 275 2.30 -14.80 10.12
CA SER A 275 2.52 -15.32 8.76
C SER A 275 2.46 -14.16 7.75
N ALA A 276 3.60 -13.51 7.54
CA ALA A 276 3.74 -12.31 6.71
C ALA A 276 4.80 -12.46 5.60
N ALA A 277 4.51 -11.96 4.41
CA ALA A 277 5.44 -11.94 3.28
C ALA A 277 5.41 -10.59 2.55
N ALA A 278 6.56 -10.20 1.99
CA ALA A 278 6.67 -9.01 1.16
C ALA A 278 6.26 -9.30 -0.30
N ILE A 279 5.70 -8.30 -0.96
CA ILE A 279 5.47 -8.26 -2.41
C ILE A 279 5.89 -6.90 -2.96
N ASN A 280 6.92 -6.90 -3.80
CA ASN A 280 7.47 -5.68 -4.39
C ASN A 280 7.98 -5.97 -5.81
N GLY A 281 8.39 -4.92 -6.53
CA GLY A 281 8.82 -5.05 -7.93
C GLY A 281 10.15 -5.78 -8.16
N ASP A 282 10.90 -6.13 -7.10
CA ASP A 282 12.14 -6.90 -7.22
C ASP A 282 11.90 -8.41 -7.05
N ILE A 283 10.71 -8.81 -6.61
CA ILE A 283 10.35 -10.23 -6.45
C ILE A 283 10.16 -10.86 -7.82
N VAL A 284 10.90 -11.95 -8.06
CA VAL A 284 10.75 -12.75 -9.27
C VAL A 284 9.33 -13.28 -9.33
N GLN A 285 8.72 -13.21 -10.52
CA GLN A 285 7.32 -13.52 -10.66
C GLN A 285 6.90 -14.89 -10.12
N ALA A 286 7.66 -15.96 -10.41
CA ALA A 286 7.27 -17.29 -9.95
C ALA A 286 7.13 -17.36 -8.42
N GLN A 287 7.89 -16.54 -7.70
CA GLN A 287 7.75 -16.37 -6.25
C GLN A 287 6.53 -15.50 -5.91
N ARG A 288 6.29 -14.42 -6.66
CA ARG A 288 5.12 -13.55 -6.51
C ARG A 288 3.79 -14.33 -6.59
N GLU A 289 3.65 -15.18 -7.61
CA GLU A 289 2.45 -16.02 -7.80
C GLU A 289 2.27 -17.02 -6.66
N ARG A 290 3.36 -17.64 -6.19
CA ARG A 290 3.30 -18.53 -5.03
C ARG A 290 2.85 -17.78 -3.78
N THR A 291 3.36 -16.58 -3.52
CA THR A 291 2.99 -15.76 -2.36
C THR A 291 1.50 -15.37 -2.41
N VAL A 292 1.00 -14.94 -3.57
CA VAL A 292 -0.43 -14.61 -3.74
C VAL A 292 -1.31 -15.85 -3.57
N ASN A 293 -0.90 -17.00 -4.11
CA ASN A 293 -1.63 -18.26 -3.92
C ASN A 293 -1.61 -18.70 -2.45
N GLN A 294 -0.49 -18.53 -1.74
CA GLN A 294 -0.44 -18.82 -0.30
C GLN A 294 -1.41 -17.94 0.51
N LEU A 295 -1.57 -16.66 0.14
CA LEU A 295 -2.55 -15.78 0.76
C LEU A 295 -3.99 -16.24 0.48
N LYS A 296 -4.25 -16.65 -0.78
CA LYS A 296 -5.54 -17.17 -1.23
C LYS A 296 -5.93 -18.46 -0.51
N ASP A 297 -4.97 -19.36 -0.30
CA ASP A 297 -5.17 -20.70 0.26
C ASP A 297 -5.15 -20.78 1.79
N GLY A 298 -4.96 -19.66 2.52
CA GLY A 298 -4.92 -19.73 3.98
C GLY A 298 -3.54 -19.89 4.62
N LYS A 299 -2.47 -20.06 3.82
CA LYS A 299 -1.12 -20.36 4.32
C LYS A 299 -0.35 -19.11 4.72
N LEU A 300 -0.68 -17.98 4.11
CA LEU A 300 -0.20 -16.65 4.43
C LEU A 300 -1.38 -15.82 4.90
N ASP A 301 -1.19 -15.00 5.93
CA ASP A 301 -2.26 -14.15 6.47
C ASP A 301 -2.04 -12.68 6.16
N ILE A 302 -0.78 -12.24 6.04
CA ILE A 302 -0.42 -10.84 5.81
C ILE A 302 0.48 -10.70 4.58
N LEU A 303 0.07 -9.83 3.66
CA LEU A 303 0.89 -9.43 2.51
C LEU A 303 1.32 -7.97 2.66
N VAL A 304 2.62 -7.71 2.71
CA VAL A 304 3.16 -6.35 2.75
C VAL A 304 3.55 -5.90 1.35
N ALA A 305 2.92 -4.86 0.82
CA ALA A 305 2.99 -4.51 -0.59
C ALA A 305 3.29 -3.03 -0.86
N THR A 306 3.89 -2.75 -2.02
CA THR A 306 3.81 -1.42 -2.64
C THR A 306 2.58 -1.32 -3.55
N ASP A 307 2.16 -0.11 -3.91
CA ASP A 307 1.02 0.11 -4.83
C ASP A 307 1.16 -0.70 -6.12
N VAL A 308 2.32 -0.60 -6.77
CA VAL A 308 2.59 -1.27 -8.05
C VAL A 308 2.50 -2.79 -7.90
N ALA A 309 3.00 -3.35 -6.81
CA ALA A 309 3.07 -4.79 -6.61
C ALA A 309 1.74 -5.41 -6.14
N ALA A 310 0.79 -4.58 -5.68
CA ALA A 310 -0.52 -5.00 -5.24
C ALA A 310 -1.65 -4.72 -6.23
N ARG A 311 -1.37 -4.02 -7.34
CA ARG A 311 -2.32 -3.93 -8.46
C ARG A 311 -2.66 -5.31 -8.99
N GLY A 312 -3.91 -5.48 -9.40
CA GLY A 312 -4.45 -6.74 -9.90
C GLY A 312 -4.45 -7.92 -8.93
N ILE A 313 -4.03 -7.79 -7.66
CA ILE A 313 -4.27 -8.83 -6.66
C ILE A 313 -5.78 -8.96 -6.43
N ASP A 314 -6.35 -10.11 -6.79
CA ASP A 314 -7.73 -10.50 -6.49
C ASP A 314 -7.75 -11.70 -5.56
N VAL A 315 -7.83 -11.40 -4.27
CA VAL A 315 -7.92 -12.41 -3.22
C VAL A 315 -9.15 -12.06 -2.39
N PRO A 316 -10.27 -12.79 -2.58
CA PRO A 316 -11.49 -12.53 -1.83
C PRO A 316 -11.22 -12.52 -0.31
N ARG A 317 -10.48 -13.48 0.25
CA ARG A 317 -10.19 -13.59 1.70
C ARG A 317 -9.60 -12.32 2.37
N ILE A 318 -9.14 -11.31 1.61
CA ILE A 318 -8.70 -10.04 2.20
C ILE A 318 -9.89 -9.35 2.88
N SER A 319 -9.86 -9.36 4.20
CA SER A 319 -10.83 -8.71 5.10
C SER A 319 -10.34 -7.33 5.56
N HIS A 320 -9.02 -7.17 5.68
CA HIS A 320 -8.40 -5.96 6.21
C HIS A 320 -7.38 -5.35 5.24
N VAL A 321 -7.43 -4.03 5.07
CA VAL A 321 -6.44 -3.25 4.34
C VAL A 321 -5.80 -2.27 5.33
N PHE A 322 -4.48 -2.33 5.46
CA PHE A 322 -3.71 -1.37 6.26
C PHE A 322 -2.95 -0.43 5.34
N ASN A 323 -3.29 0.85 5.36
CA ASN A 323 -2.42 1.88 4.81
C ASN A 323 -1.36 2.23 5.85
N TYR A 324 -0.32 1.38 5.96
CA TYR A 324 0.80 1.64 6.86
C TYR A 324 1.46 2.98 6.51
N ASP A 325 1.62 3.27 5.23
CA ASP A 325 1.89 4.62 4.73
C ASP A 325 0.71 5.13 3.90
N ILE A 326 0.07 6.21 4.33
CA ILE A 326 -1.04 6.81 3.60
C ILE A 326 -0.59 7.29 2.19
N PRO A 327 -1.34 6.97 1.12
CA PRO A 327 -1.02 7.48 -0.22
C PRO A 327 -1.25 8.99 -0.29
N THR A 328 -0.51 9.66 -1.18
CA THR A 328 -0.62 11.12 -1.37
C THR A 328 -1.75 11.52 -2.30
N ASP A 329 -2.13 10.64 -3.22
CA ASP A 329 -3.23 10.82 -4.15
C ASP A 329 -4.46 9.99 -3.74
N THR A 330 -5.64 10.48 -4.11
CA THR A 330 -6.92 9.89 -3.69
C THR A 330 -7.29 8.65 -4.49
N GLU A 331 -6.75 8.50 -5.69
CA GLU A 331 -7.02 7.37 -6.57
C GLU A 331 -6.34 6.10 -6.05
N ALA A 332 -5.04 6.19 -5.72
CA ALA A 332 -4.32 5.13 -5.04
C ALA A 332 -5.02 4.72 -3.74
N TYR A 333 -5.52 5.69 -2.94
CA TYR A 333 -6.31 5.36 -1.75
C TYR A 333 -7.52 4.46 -2.06
N VAL A 334 -8.33 4.85 -3.05
CA VAL A 334 -9.50 4.06 -3.47
C VAL A 334 -9.09 2.67 -3.98
N HIS A 335 -8.00 2.57 -4.74
CA HIS A 335 -7.48 1.30 -5.24
C HIS A 335 -6.95 0.37 -4.15
N ARG A 336 -6.36 0.93 -3.09
CA ARG A 336 -5.89 0.18 -1.92
C ARG A 336 -7.05 -0.38 -1.12
N ILE A 337 -8.01 0.46 -0.74
CA ILE A 337 -9.15 0.00 0.09
C ILE A 337 -10.05 -0.95 -0.69
N GLY A 338 -10.14 -0.81 -2.02
CA GLY A 338 -10.83 -1.75 -2.91
C GLY A 338 -10.21 -3.16 -3.00
N ARG A 339 -9.15 -3.45 -2.22
CA ARG A 339 -8.66 -4.82 -2.02
C ARG A 339 -9.45 -5.60 -0.99
N THR A 340 -10.22 -4.93 -0.12
CA THR A 340 -11.20 -5.56 0.79
C THR A 340 -12.63 -5.26 0.34
N GLY A 341 -13.63 -5.83 1.03
CA GLY A 341 -15.05 -5.58 0.77
C GLY A 341 -15.56 -6.16 -0.57
N ARG A 342 -14.84 -7.15 -1.13
CA ARG A 342 -15.16 -7.76 -2.43
C ARG A 342 -16.25 -8.82 -2.33
N ALA A 343 -17.03 -8.96 -3.41
CA ALA A 343 -18.13 -9.93 -3.55
C ALA A 343 -19.22 -9.77 -2.45
N GLY A 344 -19.57 -8.52 -2.11
CA GLY A 344 -20.63 -8.22 -1.15
C GLY A 344 -20.25 -8.37 0.33
N ARG A 345 -19.05 -8.85 0.65
CA ARG A 345 -18.57 -8.94 2.04
C ARG A 345 -18.21 -7.56 2.60
N SER A 346 -18.24 -7.45 3.93
CA SER A 346 -17.71 -6.29 4.63
C SER A 346 -16.18 -6.31 4.64
N GLY A 347 -15.57 -5.13 4.68
CA GLY A 347 -14.13 -4.97 4.78
C GLY A 347 -13.76 -3.84 5.74
N ASP A 348 -12.56 -3.89 6.28
CA ASP A 348 -12.01 -2.80 7.10
C ASP A 348 -10.75 -2.21 6.46
N ALA A 349 -10.68 -0.89 6.42
CA ALA A 349 -9.55 -0.15 5.88
C ALA A 349 -9.01 0.81 6.94
N ILE A 350 -7.83 0.48 7.49
CA ILE A 350 -7.20 1.19 8.58
C ILE A 350 -6.00 1.99 8.05
N SER A 351 -6.03 3.30 8.25
CA SER A 351 -4.99 4.19 7.73
C SER A 351 -4.14 4.82 8.82
N PHE A 352 -2.82 4.69 8.72
CA PHE A 352 -1.89 5.32 9.65
C PHE A 352 -1.49 6.70 9.14
N ILE A 353 -1.68 7.70 10.00
CA ILE A 353 -1.51 9.10 9.63
C ILE A 353 -0.58 9.76 10.62
N THR A 354 0.52 10.29 10.12
CA THR A 354 1.41 11.11 10.94
C THR A 354 0.83 12.52 11.10
N PRO A 355 1.25 13.29 12.12
CA PRO A 355 0.81 14.68 12.29
C PRO A 355 1.00 15.57 11.05
N ARG A 356 2.03 15.29 10.23
CA ARG A 356 2.33 16.02 8.99
C ARG A 356 1.42 15.65 7.83
N GLU A 357 0.85 14.44 7.85
CA GLU A 357 -0.02 13.90 6.80
C GLU A 357 -1.51 14.18 7.07
N ARG A 358 -1.85 14.82 8.20
CA ARG A 358 -3.23 15.11 8.60
C ARG A 358 -4.04 15.85 7.54
N TYR A 359 -3.39 16.65 6.68
CA TYR A 359 -4.08 17.35 5.60
C TYR A 359 -4.67 16.40 4.53
N LEU A 360 -4.09 15.20 4.37
CA LEU A 360 -4.54 14.20 3.39
C LEU A 360 -5.91 13.63 3.74
N LEU A 361 -6.29 13.58 5.02
CA LEU A 361 -7.63 13.15 5.47
C LEU A 361 -8.72 13.91 4.71
N LYS A 362 -8.65 15.24 4.69
CA LYS A 362 -9.66 16.08 4.04
C LYS A 362 -9.73 15.84 2.54
N HIS A 363 -8.63 15.47 1.89
CA HIS A 363 -8.62 15.15 0.45
C HIS A 363 -9.29 13.81 0.20
N ILE A 364 -8.97 12.81 1.01
CA ILE A 364 -9.54 11.46 0.94
C ILE A 364 -11.05 11.48 1.24
N GLU A 365 -11.47 12.18 2.29
CA GLU A 365 -12.89 12.26 2.69
C GLU A 365 -13.75 12.91 1.59
N ARG A 366 -13.23 13.96 0.94
CA ARG A 366 -13.90 14.59 -0.20
C ARG A 366 -14.01 13.66 -1.40
N ALA A 367 -12.94 12.91 -1.71
CA ALA A 367 -12.91 12.02 -2.87
C ALA A 367 -13.78 10.76 -2.68
N THR A 368 -13.83 10.24 -1.45
CA THR A 368 -14.63 9.07 -1.09
C THR A 368 -16.07 9.42 -0.72
N ARG A 369 -16.36 10.71 -0.46
CA ARG A 369 -17.64 11.18 0.10
C ARG A 369 -18.01 10.47 1.41
N SER A 370 -17.00 10.02 2.14
CA SER A 370 -17.11 9.33 3.42
C SER A 370 -16.15 9.97 4.42
N THR A 371 -16.57 10.07 5.67
CA THR A 371 -15.69 10.43 6.78
C THR A 371 -14.90 9.21 7.23
N LEU A 372 -13.62 9.39 7.60
CA LEU A 372 -12.85 8.32 8.21
C LEU A 372 -13.06 8.35 9.73
N GLU A 373 -13.39 7.22 10.33
CA GLU A 373 -13.57 7.10 11.78
C GLU A 373 -12.20 7.13 12.48
N GLN A 374 -12.01 8.05 13.42
CA GLN A 374 -10.77 8.05 14.21
C GLN A 374 -10.80 6.87 15.19
N MET A 375 -9.87 5.94 15.04
CA MET A 375 -9.67 4.88 16.03
C MET A 375 -8.63 5.29 17.07
N GLN A 376 -8.78 4.73 18.27
CA GLN A 376 -7.75 4.75 19.29
C GLN A 376 -6.89 3.50 19.15
N LEU A 377 -5.65 3.59 19.60
CA LEU A 377 -4.80 2.41 19.71
C LEU A 377 -5.38 1.48 20.80
N PRO A 378 -5.52 0.17 20.56
CA PRO A 378 -5.97 -0.75 21.59
C PRO A 378 -5.11 -0.66 22.85
N SER A 379 -5.77 -0.64 24.02
CA SER A 379 -5.09 -0.66 25.31
C SER A 379 -4.50 -2.04 25.60
N VAL A 380 -3.59 -2.11 26.56
CA VAL A 380 -3.04 -3.37 27.06
C VAL A 380 -4.16 -4.28 27.57
N ASP A 381 -5.14 -3.71 28.28
CA ASP A 381 -6.30 -4.44 28.77
C ASP A 381 -7.13 -5.05 27.63
N ALA A 382 -7.41 -4.28 26.57
CA ALA A 382 -8.16 -4.78 25.41
C ALA A 382 -7.39 -5.90 24.67
N ILE A 383 -6.06 -5.81 24.62
CA ILE A 383 -5.23 -6.88 24.06
C ILE A 383 -5.31 -8.14 24.92
N ASN A 384 -5.22 -7.98 26.25
CA ASN A 384 -5.33 -9.08 27.20
C ASN A 384 -6.69 -9.76 27.13
N GLU A 385 -7.78 -9.00 27.06
CA GLU A 385 -9.14 -9.52 26.85
C GLU A 385 -9.25 -10.30 25.54
N SER A 386 -8.71 -9.78 24.42
CA SER A 386 -8.69 -10.48 23.14
C SER A 386 -7.92 -11.81 23.23
N ARG A 387 -6.76 -11.82 23.89
CA ARG A 387 -5.95 -13.04 24.08
C ARG A 387 -6.67 -14.09 24.91
N LEU A 388 -7.34 -13.69 25.99
CA LEU A 388 -8.15 -14.58 26.82
C LEU A 388 -9.34 -15.15 26.02
N SER A 389 -10.06 -14.31 25.29
CA SER A 389 -11.19 -14.77 24.44
C SER A 389 -10.73 -15.80 23.40
N ARG A 390 -9.60 -15.57 22.72
CA ARG A 390 -9.06 -16.55 21.76
C ARG A 390 -8.63 -17.86 22.41
N PHE A 391 -8.10 -17.78 23.63
CA PHE A 391 -7.74 -18.96 24.41
C PHE A 391 -9.00 -19.78 24.77
N ASP A 392 -10.06 -19.12 25.20
CA ASP A 392 -11.35 -19.76 25.49
C ASP A 392 -11.97 -20.40 24.24
N ASP A 393 -11.90 -19.73 23.08
CA ASP A 393 -12.37 -20.27 21.80
C ASP A 393 -11.58 -21.53 21.38
N GLN A 394 -10.26 -21.54 21.59
CA GLN A 394 -9.41 -22.70 21.31
C GLN A 394 -9.76 -23.88 22.22
N ILE A 395 -10.01 -23.63 23.51
CA ILE A 395 -10.47 -24.66 24.44
C ILE A 395 -11.82 -25.21 23.98
N THR A 396 -12.75 -24.33 23.62
CA THR A 396 -14.09 -24.71 23.14
C THR A 396 -14.00 -25.60 21.90
N ALA A 397 -13.20 -25.22 20.91
CA ALA A 397 -12.98 -26.02 19.71
C ALA A 397 -12.28 -27.37 20.02
N ALA A 398 -11.35 -27.40 20.98
CA ALA A 398 -10.69 -28.62 21.39
C ALA A 398 -11.65 -29.60 22.09
N LEU A 399 -12.61 -29.09 22.87
CA LEU A 399 -13.64 -29.91 23.53
C LEU A 399 -14.57 -30.62 22.54
N GLU A 400 -14.80 -30.04 21.36
CA GLU A 400 -15.60 -30.65 20.29
C GLU A 400 -14.83 -31.70 19.45
N SER A 401 -13.52 -31.85 19.69
CA SER A 401 -12.68 -32.76 18.92
C SER A 401 -13.04 -34.23 19.15
N PRO A 402 -13.12 -35.08 18.10
CA PRO A 402 -13.33 -36.52 18.24
C PRO A 402 -12.25 -37.24 19.07
N ARG A 403 -11.10 -36.58 19.27
CA ARG A 403 -9.97 -37.11 20.06
C ARG A 403 -10.09 -36.83 21.55
N ILE A 404 -11.11 -36.07 21.98
CA ILE A 404 -11.23 -35.63 23.37
C ILE A 404 -11.30 -36.79 24.36
N GLU A 405 -11.98 -37.89 24.01
CA GLU A 405 -12.10 -39.08 24.85
C GLU A 405 -10.75 -39.76 25.10
N PHE A 406 -9.90 -39.87 24.08
CA PHE A 406 -8.55 -40.42 24.25
C PHE A 406 -7.72 -39.56 25.22
N PHE A 407 -7.75 -38.24 25.08
CA PHE A 407 -7.01 -37.35 25.98
C PHE A 407 -7.61 -37.32 27.39
N ARG A 408 -8.93 -37.48 27.53
CA ARG A 408 -9.61 -37.62 28.82
C ARG A 408 -9.08 -38.84 29.57
N ASP A 409 -8.89 -39.97 28.91
CA ASP A 409 -8.32 -41.19 29.51
C ASP A 409 -6.87 -40.97 29.97
N VAL A 410 -6.05 -40.34 29.13
CA VAL A 410 -4.65 -40.01 29.45
C VAL A 410 -4.55 -39.11 30.68
N VAL A 411 -5.34 -38.02 30.72
CA VAL A 411 -5.38 -37.08 31.84
C VAL A 411 -5.90 -37.76 33.11
N SER A 412 -6.94 -38.58 32.98
CA SER A 412 -7.52 -39.34 34.11
C SER A 412 -6.52 -40.32 34.73
N HIS A 413 -5.67 -40.96 33.91
CA HIS A 413 -4.61 -41.82 34.41
C HIS A 413 -3.57 -41.02 35.22
N TYR A 414 -3.15 -39.86 34.71
CA TYR A 414 -2.19 -39.00 35.40
C TYR A 414 -2.74 -38.49 36.75
N ILE A 415 -4.00 -38.06 36.80
CA ILE A 415 -4.69 -37.60 38.02
C ILE A 415 -4.68 -38.70 39.08
N LYS A 416 -5.05 -39.93 38.71
CA LYS A 416 -5.12 -41.07 39.64
C LYS A 416 -3.74 -41.48 40.17
N GLU A 417 -2.74 -41.47 39.30
CA GLU A 417 -1.39 -41.93 39.67
C GLU A 417 -0.66 -40.91 40.55
N ASN A 418 -0.88 -39.61 40.32
CA ASN A 418 -0.15 -38.54 40.99
C ASN A 418 -0.98 -37.81 42.08
N ASP A 419 -2.25 -38.18 42.27
CA ASP A 419 -3.17 -37.59 43.26
C ASP A 419 -3.25 -36.06 43.19
N VAL A 420 -3.43 -35.52 41.97
CA VAL A 420 -3.49 -34.08 41.69
C VAL A 420 -4.89 -33.65 41.23
N PRO A 421 -5.41 -32.50 41.69
CA PRO A 421 -6.69 -31.97 41.23
C PRO A 421 -6.74 -31.73 39.71
N GLU A 422 -7.91 -31.96 39.10
CA GLU A 422 -8.11 -31.78 37.65
C GLU A 422 -7.76 -30.37 37.17
N VAL A 423 -8.06 -29.36 37.99
CA VAL A 423 -7.77 -27.95 37.69
C VAL A 423 -6.27 -27.66 37.62
N ASP A 424 -5.46 -28.33 38.44
CA ASP A 424 -4.01 -28.15 38.45
C ASP A 424 -3.37 -28.80 37.22
N VAL A 425 -3.92 -29.94 36.79
CA VAL A 425 -3.50 -30.59 35.53
C VAL A 425 -3.90 -29.74 34.33
N ALA A 426 -5.10 -29.15 34.32
CA ALA A 426 -5.52 -28.23 33.27
C ALA A 426 -4.63 -26.97 33.23
N ALA A 427 -4.29 -26.39 34.39
CA ALA A 427 -3.37 -25.26 34.49
C ALA A 427 -1.96 -25.63 34.02
N ALA A 428 -1.45 -26.81 34.39
CA ALA A 428 -0.15 -27.30 33.94
C ALA A 428 -0.10 -27.51 32.42
N LEU A 429 -1.15 -28.08 31.83
CA LEU A 429 -1.26 -28.24 30.38
C LEU A 429 -1.35 -26.89 29.68
N ALA A 430 -2.07 -25.91 30.23
CA ALA A 430 -2.11 -24.55 29.72
C ALA A 430 -0.73 -23.89 29.72
N ILE A 431 0.04 -24.03 30.82
CA ILE A 431 1.42 -23.53 30.92
C ILE A 431 2.31 -24.20 29.86
N VAL A 432 2.22 -25.52 29.70
CA VAL A 432 3.02 -26.27 28.72
C VAL A 432 2.66 -25.88 27.28
N MET A 433 1.37 -25.69 26.98
CA MET A 433 0.92 -25.23 25.66
C MET A 433 1.38 -23.81 25.34
N GLN A 434 1.45 -22.96 26.37
CA GLN A 434 1.80 -21.56 26.22
C GLN A 434 3.30 -21.33 26.04
N GLY A 435 4.15 -22.17 26.64
CA GLY A 435 5.60 -22.04 26.58
C GLY A 435 6.10 -20.73 27.23
N ASP A 436 7.12 -20.10 26.65
CA ASP A 436 7.77 -18.90 27.21
C ASP A 436 7.04 -17.57 26.92
N THR A 437 5.92 -17.60 26.19
CA THR A 437 5.20 -16.36 25.80
C THR A 437 4.13 -15.99 26.82
N PRO A 438 4.22 -14.86 27.53
CA PRO A 438 3.26 -14.50 28.58
C PRO A 438 1.84 -14.27 28.03
N LEU A 439 0.82 -14.73 28.77
CA LEU A 439 -0.59 -14.67 28.33
C LEU A 439 -1.08 -13.24 28.29
N LEU A 440 -0.71 -12.52 29.35
CA LEU A 440 -1.07 -11.15 29.59
C LEU A 440 0.17 -10.29 29.40
N LEU A 441 -0.01 -9.19 28.68
CA LEU A 441 0.96 -8.11 28.63
C LEU A 441 0.88 -7.31 29.94
N GLU A 442 2.03 -6.98 30.51
CA GLU A 442 2.12 -6.03 31.60
C GLU A 442 1.93 -4.60 31.07
N PRO A 443 1.23 -3.72 31.79
CA PRO A 443 1.09 -2.33 31.39
C PRO A 443 2.46 -1.65 31.36
N GLU A 444 2.87 -1.13 30.20
CA GLU A 444 4.07 -0.30 30.12
C GLU A 444 3.89 0.95 31.00
N PRO A 445 4.90 1.35 31.80
CA PRO A 445 4.81 2.56 32.61
C PRO A 445 4.58 3.77 31.69
N GLU A 446 3.51 4.54 31.95
CA GLU A 446 3.23 5.74 31.16
C GLU A 446 4.43 6.69 31.19
N PRO A 447 4.86 7.23 30.03
CA PRO A 447 5.92 8.23 30.03
C PRO A 447 5.44 9.46 30.80
N GLU A 448 6.13 9.78 31.91
CA GLU A 448 5.84 10.93 32.77
C GLU A 448 5.61 12.19 31.94
N ARG A 449 4.36 12.67 31.92
CA ARG A 449 4.01 13.95 31.31
C ARG A 449 4.67 15.04 32.12
N ARG A 450 5.78 15.59 31.59
CA ARG A 450 6.40 16.80 32.17
C ARG A 450 5.34 17.90 32.31
N PRO A 451 5.16 18.50 33.50
CA PRO A 451 4.19 19.56 33.68
C PRO A 451 4.51 20.73 32.75
N ARG A 452 3.51 21.14 31.96
CA ARG A 452 3.57 22.39 31.21
C ARG A 452 3.63 23.50 32.26
N PHE A 453 4.70 24.30 32.23
CA PHE A 453 4.75 25.55 32.96
C PHE A 453 3.63 26.46 32.43
N ASP A 454 2.52 26.52 33.16
CA ASP A 454 1.55 27.59 33.02
C ASP A 454 2.25 28.90 33.42
N ARG A 455 2.33 29.83 32.46
CA ARG A 455 2.66 31.22 32.79
C ARG A 455 1.39 31.88 33.23
N ASP A 456 1.36 32.22 34.51
CA ASP A 456 0.33 32.98 35.19
C ASP A 456 -0.19 34.14 34.33
N ARG A 457 -1.50 34.11 34.12
CA ARG A 457 -2.33 35.27 33.85
C ARG A 457 -2.64 35.90 35.20
N ASP A 458 -2.25 37.15 35.38
CA ASP A 458 -2.87 38.20 36.19
C ASP A 458 -1.95 39.42 36.07
N ASP A 459 -2.35 40.68 36.04
CA ASP A 459 -3.61 41.40 36.01
C ASP A 459 -3.18 42.85 35.68
N HIS A 460 -3.93 43.58 34.87
CA HIS A 460 -4.28 44.98 35.16
C HIS A 460 -5.10 45.65 34.05
N ARG A 461 -6.25 46.13 34.51
CA ARG A 461 -7.31 46.86 33.83
C ARG A 461 -6.97 48.33 33.59
N LYS A 462 -7.59 48.86 32.52
CA LYS A 462 -8.15 50.22 32.32
C LYS A 462 -7.18 51.42 32.22
N ARG A 463 -7.18 52.11 31.07
CA ARG A 463 -8.02 53.31 30.79
C ARG A 463 -7.75 53.93 29.41
N ASP A 464 -8.85 54.37 28.80
CA ASP A 464 -9.11 55.54 27.94
C ASP A 464 -8.27 55.71 26.64
N SER A 465 -8.86 55.51 25.45
CA SER A 465 -9.60 56.51 24.65
C SER A 465 -8.73 57.69 24.20
N TRP A 466 -8.64 57.92 22.88
CA TRP A 466 -8.57 59.20 22.13
C TRP A 466 -7.81 59.02 20.79
N GLY A 467 -8.49 59.36 19.68
CA GLY A 467 -7.93 60.23 18.61
C GLY A 467 -7.13 59.62 17.46
N ALA A 468 -7.84 59.43 16.33
CA ALA A 468 -7.55 59.83 14.94
C ALA A 468 -6.11 60.07 14.43
N ASP A 469 -5.90 59.52 13.22
CA ASP A 469 -5.09 59.99 12.06
C ASP A 469 -3.60 60.33 12.25
N ASP A 470 -2.71 59.62 11.56
CA ASP A 470 -2.01 60.11 10.36
C ASP A 470 -1.12 59.03 9.70
N ARG A 471 -0.87 59.25 8.42
CA ARG A 471 -0.10 58.50 7.42
C ARG A 471 1.39 58.37 7.78
N GLY A 472 2.03 57.33 7.29
CA GLY A 472 3.50 57.33 7.20
C GLY A 472 4.16 55.97 6.96
N ASP A 473 4.44 55.69 5.69
CA ASP A 473 5.74 55.20 5.19
C ASP A 473 6.31 53.86 5.74
N ARG A 474 6.19 52.80 4.93
CA ARG A 474 6.89 51.52 5.13
C ARG A 474 8.20 51.51 4.34
N GLY A 475 9.26 52.01 4.98
CA GLY A 475 10.66 51.69 4.64
C GLY A 475 11.14 50.35 5.25
N PRO A 476 12.19 49.72 4.69
CA PRO A 476 12.51 48.32 4.94
C PRO A 476 13.32 48.11 6.22
N ARG A 477 12.84 47.27 7.14
CA ARG A 477 13.57 46.90 8.36
C ARG A 477 14.74 45.97 8.02
N GLY A 478 15.94 46.52 8.17
CA GLY A 478 17.22 45.86 8.08
C GLY A 478 17.43 44.71 9.08
N GLY A 479 18.43 43.92 8.71
CA GLY A 479 18.92 42.77 9.45
C GLY A 479 19.30 43.13 10.89
N ARG A 480 18.85 42.28 11.82
CA ARG A 480 19.42 42.23 13.16
C ARG A 480 20.56 41.22 13.16
N ASP A 481 21.75 41.75 12.94
CA ASP A 481 22.98 41.23 13.52
C ASP A 481 22.76 40.93 15.01
N ARG A 482 22.87 39.65 15.38
CA ARG A 482 23.10 39.24 16.76
C ARG A 482 24.58 38.89 16.90
N GLY A 483 25.34 39.90 17.32
CA GLY A 483 26.63 39.74 17.98
C GLY A 483 26.54 38.99 19.31
N PRO A 484 27.68 38.69 19.94
CA PRO A 484 27.95 37.44 20.65
C PRO A 484 27.54 37.50 22.13
N ARG A 485 26.86 36.46 22.62
CA ARG A 485 26.68 36.23 24.06
C ARG A 485 27.75 35.26 24.57
N GLY A 486 28.81 35.82 25.15
CA GLY A 486 29.68 35.10 26.08
C GLY A 486 29.06 35.11 27.48
N GLY A 487 29.09 33.96 28.15
CA GLY A 487 28.59 33.80 29.50
C GLY A 487 28.59 32.35 29.99
N GLY A 488 29.80 31.76 30.09
CA GLY A 488 30.16 30.73 31.07
C GLY A 488 29.57 29.33 30.91
N GLY A 489 30.34 28.42 30.31
CA GLY A 489 30.12 26.98 30.50
C GLY A 489 30.88 26.10 29.52
N TYR A 490 31.08 26.56 28.28
CA TYR A 490 31.54 25.70 27.19
C TYR A 490 32.85 26.16 26.54
N GLN A 491 33.69 25.19 26.20
CA GLN A 491 34.88 25.30 25.37
C GLN A 491 34.65 24.52 24.08
N ALA A 492 35.05 25.10 22.95
CA ALA A 492 35.01 24.41 21.67
C ALA A 492 36.17 23.41 21.56
N TYR A 493 35.84 22.17 21.20
CA TYR A 493 36.78 21.10 20.90
C TYR A 493 36.56 20.62 19.47
N LYS A 494 37.66 20.39 18.76
CA LYS A 494 37.69 19.81 17.42
C LYS A 494 37.87 18.30 17.52
N ILE A 495 37.08 17.57 16.75
CA ILE A 495 37.23 16.12 16.53
C ILE A 495 37.43 15.86 15.04
N GLN A 496 38.32 14.95 14.67
CA GLN A 496 38.69 14.62 13.28
C GLN A 496 37.69 13.66 12.61
N VAL A 497 36.40 13.86 12.90
CA VAL A 497 35.29 13.13 12.28
C VAL A 497 34.26 14.14 11.78
N GLY A 498 33.66 13.88 10.61
CA GLY A 498 32.89 14.88 9.85
C GLY A 498 31.91 14.24 8.87
N LYS A 499 31.28 15.03 8.01
CA LYS A 499 30.22 14.55 7.07
C LYS A 499 30.69 13.43 6.14
N ARG A 500 31.96 13.47 5.68
CA ARG A 500 32.53 12.40 4.82
C ARG A 500 32.62 11.06 5.54
N HIS A 501 32.66 11.07 6.86
CA HIS A 501 32.64 9.90 7.71
C HIS A 501 31.21 9.44 8.04
N ARG A 502 30.18 10.04 7.41
CA ARG A 502 28.74 9.80 7.64
C ARG A 502 28.33 9.93 9.11
N VAL A 503 29.01 10.80 9.85
CA VAL A 503 28.78 11.01 11.28
C VAL A 503 27.62 11.96 11.51
N GLU A 504 26.66 11.53 12.32
CA GLU A 504 25.52 12.32 12.77
C GLU A 504 25.76 12.95 14.15
N PRO A 505 25.09 14.08 14.49
CA PRO A 505 25.22 14.70 15.81
C PRO A 505 24.89 13.73 16.97
N ARG A 506 23.92 12.82 16.77
CA ARG A 506 23.54 11.82 17.78
C ARG A 506 24.65 10.82 18.06
N GLN A 507 25.44 10.46 17.04
CA GLN A 507 26.57 9.54 17.18
C GLN A 507 27.75 10.23 17.89
N ILE A 508 27.97 11.52 17.63
CA ILE A 508 28.97 12.33 18.34
C ILE A 508 28.60 12.46 19.83
N VAL A 509 27.36 12.85 20.13
CA VAL A 509 26.88 12.95 21.51
C VAL A 509 26.91 11.60 22.20
N GLY A 510 26.45 10.53 21.54
CA GLY A 510 26.42 9.18 22.11
C GLY A 510 27.81 8.66 22.45
N ALA A 511 28.78 8.81 21.55
CA ALA A 511 30.15 8.36 21.81
C ALA A 511 30.84 9.17 22.92
N LEU A 512 30.72 10.50 22.89
CA LEU A 512 31.32 11.36 23.91
C LEU A 512 30.64 11.23 25.28
N ALA A 513 29.32 10.96 25.32
CA ALA A 513 28.58 10.72 26.56
C ALA A 513 28.93 9.37 27.18
N ASN A 514 28.94 8.30 26.38
CA ASN A 514 29.18 6.95 26.85
C ASN A 514 30.66 6.73 27.27
N GLU A 515 31.61 7.23 26.48
CA GLU A 515 33.04 7.05 26.75
C GLU A 515 33.59 8.11 27.71
N GLY A 516 33.12 9.36 27.57
CA GLY A 516 33.56 10.51 28.38
C GLY A 516 32.79 10.71 29.69
N GLY A 517 31.76 9.91 29.97
CA GLY A 517 30.92 10.08 31.15
C GLY A 517 30.28 11.47 31.23
N LEU A 518 29.87 12.01 30.08
CA LEU A 518 29.28 13.35 29.95
C LEU A 518 27.75 13.24 29.81
N ASP A 519 27.03 14.10 30.53
CA ASP A 519 25.58 14.15 30.45
C ASP A 519 25.11 14.95 29.24
N ARG A 520 23.86 14.73 28.80
CA ARG A 520 23.27 15.46 27.66
C ARG A 520 23.24 16.99 27.86
N ARG A 521 23.39 17.46 29.11
CA ARG A 521 23.44 18.88 29.49
C ARG A 521 24.83 19.50 29.31
N ASP A 522 25.87 18.68 29.15
CA ASP A 522 27.26 19.09 28.98
C ASP A 522 27.62 19.38 27.51
N PHE A 523 26.67 19.19 26.59
CA PHE A 523 26.87 19.43 25.16
C PHE A 523 26.21 20.75 24.72
N GLY A 524 27.03 21.66 24.23
CA GLY A 524 26.60 22.89 23.58
C GLY A 524 26.36 22.70 22.08
N LYS A 525 26.73 23.70 21.27
CA LYS A 525 26.59 23.64 19.82
C LYS A 525 27.52 22.61 19.20
N ILE A 526 26.96 21.80 18.28
CA ILE A 526 27.73 20.87 17.45
C ILE A 526 27.69 21.36 16.00
N THR A 527 28.88 21.58 15.42
CA THR A 527 29.03 21.99 14.03
C THR A 527 29.82 20.93 13.26
N ILE A 528 29.16 20.22 12.35
CA ILE A 528 29.78 19.16 11.54
C ILE A 528 30.25 19.73 10.21
N ARG A 529 31.56 19.70 9.97
CA ARG A 529 32.22 20.10 8.71
C ARG A 529 32.51 18.85 7.85
N PRO A 530 32.96 19.00 6.59
CA PRO A 530 33.23 17.85 5.73
C PRO A 530 34.21 16.83 6.34
N ASP A 531 35.33 17.31 6.89
CA ASP A 531 36.43 16.46 7.36
C ASP A 531 36.52 16.37 8.90
N TYR A 532 36.00 17.36 9.63
CA TYR A 532 36.07 17.44 11.10
C TYR A 532 34.76 17.99 11.68
N SER A 533 34.60 17.94 13.00
CA SER A 533 33.47 18.54 13.70
C SER A 533 33.97 19.37 14.88
N ILE A 534 33.21 20.40 15.24
CA ILE A 534 33.44 21.23 16.42
C ILE A 534 32.30 20.96 17.40
N VAL A 535 32.65 20.61 18.63
CA VAL A 535 31.72 20.29 19.72
C VAL A 535 32.03 21.21 20.88
N GLU A 536 31.02 21.91 21.37
CA GLU A 536 31.11 22.65 22.64
C GLU A 536 30.89 21.69 23.81
N LEU A 537 31.91 21.52 24.66
CA LEU A 537 31.90 20.71 25.89
C LEU A 537 32.20 21.60 27.10
N PRO A 538 32.08 21.13 28.36
CA PRO A 538 32.37 21.96 29.53
C PRO A 538 33.78 22.56 29.49
N ALA A 539 33.92 23.82 29.92
CA ALA A 539 35.17 24.57 29.83
C ALA A 539 36.33 23.94 30.63
N LYS A 540 36.02 23.13 31.65
CA LYS A 540 36.96 22.31 32.40
C LYS A 540 36.48 20.86 32.34
N LEU A 541 37.12 20.06 31.50
CA LEU A 541 37.04 18.60 31.57
C LEU A 541 37.99 18.14 32.69
N THR A 542 37.58 17.13 33.46
CA THR A 542 38.49 16.48 34.43
C THR A 542 39.57 15.69 33.69
N ASP A 543 40.72 15.46 34.33
CA ASP A 543 41.83 14.70 33.71
C ASP A 543 41.41 13.27 33.33
N GLU A 544 40.50 12.68 34.11
CA GLU A 544 39.91 11.37 33.82
C GLU A 544 39.03 11.38 32.56
N GLN A 545 38.19 12.41 32.40
CA GLN A 545 37.37 12.57 31.19
C GLN A 545 38.24 12.82 29.96
N TRP A 546 39.32 13.58 30.11
CA TRP A 546 40.26 13.85 29.01
C TRP A 546 40.92 12.57 28.48
N GLU A 547 41.43 11.71 29.37
CA GLU A 547 42.10 10.47 28.98
C GLU A 547 41.13 9.44 28.35
N ARG A 548 39.89 9.35 28.84
CA ARG A 548 38.87 8.49 28.23
C ARG A 548 38.47 8.97 26.83
N LEU A 549 38.30 10.27 26.66
CA LEU A 549 37.92 10.87 25.38
C LEU A 549 39.03 10.76 24.32
N LYS A 550 40.30 10.73 24.74
CA LYS A 550 41.46 10.57 23.84
C LYS A 550 41.45 9.25 23.06
N ASN A 551 40.91 8.20 23.67
CA ASN A 551 40.83 6.86 23.07
C ASN A 551 39.48 6.55 22.39
N THR A 552 38.54 7.50 22.42
CA THR A 552 37.21 7.32 21.86
C THR A 552 37.24 7.21 20.33
N ARG A 553 36.40 6.30 19.79
CA ARG A 553 36.21 6.13 18.34
C ARG A 553 34.76 6.38 17.94
N ILE A 554 34.57 7.08 16.84
CA ILE A 554 33.25 7.28 16.21
C ILE A 554 33.31 6.69 14.80
N SER A 555 32.38 5.80 14.48
CA SER A 555 32.33 5.09 13.19
C SER A 555 33.67 4.41 12.84
N GLY A 556 34.34 3.82 13.83
CA GLY A 556 35.61 3.12 13.67
C GLY A 556 36.86 4.00 13.58
N LYS A 557 36.74 5.33 13.57
CA LYS A 557 37.88 6.27 13.56
C LYS A 557 38.12 6.92 14.91
N LEU A 558 39.39 7.09 15.28
CA LEU A 558 39.79 7.84 16.46
C LEU A 558 39.37 9.30 16.31
N ILE A 559 38.76 9.87 17.36
CA ILE A 559 38.21 11.23 17.27
C ILE A 559 39.27 12.33 17.34
N GLU A 560 40.47 12.02 17.82
CA GLU A 560 41.61 12.95 17.96
C GLU A 560 41.18 14.31 18.55
N LEU A 561 40.65 14.27 19.77
CA LEU A 561 40.10 15.44 20.45
C LEU A 561 41.19 16.50 20.68
N ALA A 562 40.97 17.71 20.17
CA ALA A 562 41.85 18.86 20.36
C ALA A 562 41.04 20.11 20.76
N LYS A 563 41.62 20.99 21.58
CA LYS A 563 41.00 22.30 21.86
C LYS A 563 41.00 23.15 20.60
N ASP A 564 39.84 23.69 20.23
CA ASP A 564 39.73 24.62 19.11
C ASP A 564 39.86 26.05 19.62
N TYR A 565 40.96 26.71 19.25
CA TYR A 565 41.24 28.11 19.61
C TYR A 565 40.74 29.09 18.54
N GLY A 566 40.02 28.60 17.52
CA GLY A 566 39.57 29.40 16.39
C GLY A 566 40.70 29.72 15.40
N PRO A 567 40.43 30.57 14.38
CA PRO A 567 41.42 30.92 13.37
C PRO A 567 42.65 31.59 14.00
N PRO A 568 43.89 31.28 13.55
CA PRO A 568 45.07 31.98 14.03
C PRO A 568 44.91 33.48 13.79
N ASN A 569 45.09 34.27 14.85
CA ASN A 569 44.97 35.71 14.85
C ASN A 569 45.99 36.30 13.86
N ARG A 570 45.57 36.57 12.62
CA ARG A 570 46.36 37.39 11.68
C ARG A 570 46.32 38.80 12.24
N GLY A 571 47.36 39.14 13.00
CA GLY A 571 47.58 40.47 13.54
C GLY A 571 47.33 41.53 12.48
N ARG A 572 46.62 42.59 12.89
CA ARG A 572 46.60 43.88 12.19
C ARG A 572 48.01 44.18 11.68
N LYS A 573 48.20 44.24 10.36
CA LYS A 573 49.29 45.07 9.83
C LYS A 573 49.04 46.50 10.33
N PRO A 574 50.04 47.20 10.88
CA PRO A 574 49.92 48.63 11.09
C PRO A 574 49.62 49.28 9.74
N ARG A 575 48.70 50.25 9.73
CA ARG A 575 48.70 51.26 8.68
C ARG A 575 49.97 52.06 8.88
N ASP A 576 50.92 51.88 7.98
CA ASP A 576 51.43 52.91 7.07
C ASP A 576 52.08 52.25 5.84
#